data_AF-A0A1G7DCS8-F1
#
_entry.id   AF-A0A1G7DCS8-F1
#
_cell.length_a   1.000
_cell.length_b   1.000
_cell.length_c   1.000
_cell.angle_alpha   90.00
_cell.angle_beta   90.00
_cell.angle_gamma   90.00
#
_symmetry.space_group_name_H-M   'P 1'
#
loop_
_entity.id
_entity.type
_entity.pdbx_description
1 polymer ?
#
loop_
_entity_poly.entity_id
_entity_poly.type
_entity_poly.pdbx_seq_one_letter_code
_entity_poly.pdbx_strand_id
1 'polypeptide(L)'
;MAQTYKQIQKQIEQLQRQAEALRNSEVKGVIDRIKVAIAHYGLTAAQLGLGTNKTVAQPKKATNASGKSGAKFSDGNGNVWSGRGPRPQWLRDALTAGRSIDEFRVGSRKKSKPVSVETVSGETVAPAARPARKKAKRAASKIYKDDAGNSWSGMGPKPGWLKAALAAGKTLEDLRG
;
A
#
# COMPACT_ATOMS: atom_id res chain seq x y z
N MET A 1 -42.31 -18.53 36.15
CA MET A 1 -41.94 -18.70 34.72
C MET A 1 -40.43 -18.57 34.61
N ALA A 2 -39.75 -19.54 33.99
CA ALA A 2 -38.31 -19.47 33.76
C ALA A 2 -38.02 -18.54 32.57
N GLN A 3 -36.92 -17.78 32.64
CA GLN A 3 -36.48 -16.95 31.51
C GLN A 3 -36.02 -17.85 30.36
N THR A 4 -36.44 -17.49 29.14
CA THR A 4 -36.02 -18.23 27.95
C THR A 4 -34.58 -17.86 27.58
N TYR A 5 -33.88 -18.78 26.91
CA TYR A 5 -32.51 -18.53 26.43
C TYR A 5 -32.39 -17.23 25.61
N LYS A 6 -33.36 -16.94 24.73
CA LYS A 6 -33.38 -15.70 23.93
C LYS A 6 -33.52 -14.44 24.80
N GLN A 7 -34.29 -14.50 25.89
CA GLN A 7 -34.41 -13.37 26.82
C GLN A 7 -33.11 -13.13 27.58
N ILE A 8 -32.45 -14.19 28.03
CA ILE A 8 -31.14 -14.11 28.71
C ILE A 8 -30.08 -13.50 27.76
N GLN A 9 -30.03 -13.95 26.51
CA GLN A 9 -29.11 -13.40 25.51
C GLN A 9 -29.31 -11.90 25.28
N LYS A 10 -30.56 -11.45 25.11
CA LYS A 10 -30.87 -10.03 24.95
C LYS A 10 -30.44 -9.19 26.15
N GLN A 11 -30.61 -9.73 27.36
CA GLN A 11 -30.19 -9.07 28.59
C GLN A 11 -28.66 -8.97 28.68
N ILE A 12 -27.92 -10.01 28.27
CA ILE A 12 -26.45 -9.98 28.19
C ILE A 12 -25.98 -8.87 27.24
N GLU A 13 -26.56 -8.77 26.03
CA GLU A 13 -26.18 -7.73 25.07
C GLU A 13 -26.45 -6.32 25.62
N GLN A 14 -27.58 -6.13 26.31
CA GLN A 14 -27.89 -4.84 26.94
C GLN A 14 -26.88 -4.49 28.03
N LEU A 15 -26.55 -5.45 28.90
CA LEU A 15 -25.56 -5.24 29.97
C LEU A 15 -24.16 -4.97 29.41
N GLN A 16 -23.77 -5.66 28.33
CA GLN A 16 -22.49 -5.40 27.65
C GLN A 16 -22.43 -3.97 27.10
N ARG A 17 -23.47 -3.50 26.40
CA ARG A 17 -23.54 -2.12 25.92
C ARG A 17 -23.46 -1.10 27.04
N GLN A 18 -24.12 -1.36 28.17
CA GLN A 18 -24.04 -0.49 29.35
C GLN A 18 -22.62 -0.46 29.93
N ALA A 19 -21.95 -1.61 30.02
CA ALA A 19 -20.58 -1.70 30.49
C ALA A 19 -19.60 -0.93 29.58
N GLU A 20 -19.76 -1.02 28.26
CA GLU A 20 -18.94 -0.26 27.30
C GLU A 20 -19.18 1.25 27.41
N ALA A 21 -20.44 1.68 27.58
CA ALA A 21 -20.77 3.09 27.77
C ALA A 21 -20.14 3.66 29.05
N LEU A 22 -20.18 2.91 30.15
CA LEU A 22 -19.51 3.29 31.40
C LEU A 22 -17.99 3.37 31.22
N ARG A 23 -17.37 2.33 30.63
CA ARG A 23 -15.93 2.30 30.36
C ARG A 23 -15.48 3.51 29.54
N ASN A 24 -16.22 3.87 28.48
CA ASN A 24 -15.88 5.03 27.65
C ASN A 24 -15.91 6.35 28.43
N SER A 25 -16.86 6.47 29.36
CA SER A 25 -17.00 7.65 30.22
C SER A 25 -15.85 7.74 31.23
N GLU A 26 -15.46 6.62 31.85
CA GLU A 26 -14.30 6.53 32.74
C GLU A 26 -13.01 6.85 32.01
N VAL A 27 -12.80 6.25 30.83
CA VAL A 27 -11.62 6.48 29.99
C VAL A 27 -11.54 7.96 29.59
N LYS A 28 -12.66 8.59 29.22
CA LYS A 28 -12.69 10.02 28.93
C LYS A 28 -12.23 10.86 30.12
N GLY A 29 -12.73 10.58 31.31
CA GLY A 29 -12.31 11.28 32.53
C GLY A 29 -10.81 11.10 32.84
N VAL A 30 -10.29 9.89 32.66
CA VAL A 30 -8.85 9.60 32.82
C VAL A 30 -8.02 10.36 31.79
N ILE A 31 -8.45 10.38 30.52
CA ILE A 31 -7.77 11.13 29.45
C ILE A 31 -7.69 12.62 29.79
N ASP A 32 -8.78 13.21 30.28
CA ASP A 32 -8.80 14.63 30.60
C ASP A 32 -7.87 14.95 31.80
N ARG A 33 -7.78 14.07 32.81
CA ARG A 33 -6.78 14.19 33.89
C ARG A 33 -5.35 14.08 33.38
N ILE A 34 -5.08 13.12 32.49
CA ILE A 34 -3.75 12.95 31.90
C ILE A 34 -3.36 14.17 31.05
N LYS A 35 -4.30 14.76 30.30
CA LYS A 35 -4.05 16.00 29.55
C LYS A 35 -3.68 17.17 30.46
N VAL A 36 -4.37 17.33 31.59
CA VAL A 36 -4.02 18.34 32.59
C VAL A 36 -2.61 18.12 33.11
N ALA A 37 -2.26 16.87 33.45
CA ALA A 37 -0.90 16.54 33.89
C ALA A 37 0.15 16.81 32.79
N ILE A 38 -0.13 16.45 31.53
CA ILE A 38 0.74 16.75 30.39
C ILE A 38 0.96 18.25 30.25
N ALA A 39 -0.10 19.06 30.33
CA ALA A 39 -0.01 20.50 30.20
C ALA A 39 0.74 21.16 31.38
N HIS A 40 0.48 20.70 32.60
CA HIS A 40 1.10 21.24 33.81
C HIS A 40 2.60 20.94 33.90
N TYR A 41 3.01 19.72 33.55
CA TYR A 41 4.40 19.26 33.69
C TYR A 41 5.17 19.24 32.36
N GLY A 42 4.55 19.66 31.25
CA GLY A 42 5.17 19.65 29.93
C GLY A 42 5.57 18.24 29.46
N LEU A 43 4.81 17.21 29.84
CA LEU A 43 5.18 15.82 29.55
C LEU A 43 5.14 15.54 28.05
N THR A 44 6.23 15.00 27.53
CA THR A 44 6.30 14.58 26.13
C THR A 44 5.91 13.11 25.96
N ALA A 45 5.44 12.73 24.78
CA ALA A 45 5.13 11.34 24.46
C ALA A 45 6.34 10.41 24.69
N ALA A 46 7.57 10.91 24.49
CA ALA A 46 8.80 10.17 24.77
C ALA A 46 8.96 9.84 26.27
N GLN A 47 8.68 10.80 27.16
CA GLN A 47 8.75 10.60 28.62
C GLN A 47 7.66 9.67 29.14
N LEU A 48 6.51 9.62 28.47
CA LEU A 48 5.42 8.69 28.78
C LEU A 48 5.65 7.29 28.16
N GLY A 49 6.76 7.06 27.44
CA GLY A 49 7.00 5.82 26.71
C GLY A 49 6.03 5.56 25.54
N LEU A 50 5.24 6.58 25.17
CA LEU A 50 4.27 6.53 24.07
C LEU A 50 4.90 6.93 22.72
N GLY A 51 6.10 7.49 22.75
CA GLY A 51 6.90 7.76 21.56
C GLY A 51 7.36 6.44 20.93
N THR A 52 6.93 6.18 19.69
CA THR A 52 7.50 5.09 18.89
C THR A 52 9.00 5.31 18.82
N ASN A 53 9.80 4.35 19.29
CA ASN A 53 11.27 4.44 19.26
C ASN A 53 11.77 4.52 17.81
N LYS A 54 11.72 5.72 17.25
CA LYS A 54 12.44 6.17 16.08
C LYS A 54 13.19 7.41 16.52
N THR A 55 14.37 7.17 17.05
CA THR A 55 15.45 8.14 17.07
C THR A 55 15.55 8.81 15.71
N VAL A 56 15.16 10.09 15.63
CA VAL A 56 15.74 11.02 14.66
C VAL A 56 15.52 12.45 15.11
N ALA A 57 16.62 13.19 15.01
CA ALA A 57 16.79 14.61 15.15
C ALA A 57 15.54 15.46 14.85
N GLN A 58 15.35 16.47 15.69
CA GLN A 58 14.51 17.62 15.45
C GLN A 58 14.67 18.15 14.01
N PRO A 59 13.57 18.37 13.28
CA PRO A 59 13.53 19.41 12.27
C PRO A 59 12.46 20.43 12.64
N LYS A 60 12.80 21.67 12.32
CA LYS A 60 12.01 22.87 12.60
C LYS A 60 10.62 22.79 11.95
N LYS A 61 9.69 23.47 12.61
CA LYS A 61 8.35 23.88 12.16
C LYS A 61 8.29 24.03 10.62
N ALA A 62 7.67 23.06 9.96
CA ALA A 62 7.22 23.17 8.58
C ALA A 62 5.75 22.76 8.53
N THR A 63 4.90 23.75 8.27
CA THR A 63 3.49 23.59 7.99
C THR A 63 3.28 22.75 6.72
N ASN A 64 2.35 21.81 6.79
CA ASN A 64 1.64 21.17 5.68
C ASN A 64 2.47 20.42 4.62
N ALA A 65 2.41 19.08 4.65
CA ALA A 65 1.63 18.31 3.67
C ALA A 65 1.77 16.81 3.95
N SER A 66 0.62 16.13 3.91
CA SER A 66 0.50 14.68 3.99
C SER A 66 1.42 14.00 2.98
N GLY A 67 2.52 13.39 3.45
CA GLY A 67 3.32 12.42 2.72
C GLY A 67 2.59 11.09 2.55
N LYS A 68 1.41 11.09 1.94
CA LYS A 68 0.89 9.92 1.26
C LYS A 68 1.49 9.99 -0.14
N SER A 69 2.28 9.00 -0.54
CA SER A 69 2.48 8.73 -1.97
C SER A 69 1.11 8.36 -2.55
N GLY A 70 0.30 9.37 -2.83
CA GLY A 70 -1.09 9.22 -3.24
C GLY A 70 -1.14 8.42 -4.51
N ALA A 71 -2.03 7.42 -4.53
CA ALA A 71 -2.47 6.82 -5.76
C ALA A 71 -2.74 7.93 -6.78
N LYS A 72 -1.96 7.95 -7.86
CA LYS A 72 -2.07 9.00 -8.88
C LYS A 72 -3.26 8.72 -9.79
N PHE A 73 -3.64 7.45 -9.93
CA PHE A 73 -4.76 6.98 -10.73
C PHE A 73 -5.67 6.03 -9.92
N SER A 74 -6.97 6.05 -10.15
CA SER A 74 -8.02 5.23 -9.51
C SER A 74 -9.15 4.99 -10.51
N ASP A 75 -9.75 3.79 -10.51
CA ASP A 75 -10.94 3.48 -11.31
C ASP A 75 -12.27 3.68 -10.57
N GLY A 76 -12.24 4.06 -9.30
CA GLY A 76 -13.44 4.20 -8.47
C GLY A 76 -14.03 2.89 -7.95
N ASN A 77 -13.59 1.75 -8.48
CA ASN A 77 -13.95 0.39 -8.04
C ASN A 77 -13.00 -0.14 -6.95
N GLY A 78 -12.19 0.74 -6.36
CA GLY A 78 -11.18 0.41 -5.36
C GLY A 78 -9.82 0.06 -5.95
N ASN A 79 -9.66 0.00 -7.28
CA ASN A 79 -8.35 -0.20 -7.87
C ASN A 79 -7.62 1.13 -8.00
N VAL A 80 -6.38 1.15 -7.52
CA VAL A 80 -5.54 2.35 -7.50
C VAL A 80 -4.16 2.05 -8.04
N TRP A 81 -3.58 3.03 -8.72
CA TRP A 81 -2.22 2.95 -9.26
C TRP A 81 -1.45 4.22 -8.95
N SER A 82 -0.27 4.06 -8.36
CA SER A 82 0.60 5.16 -7.95
C SER A 82 1.35 5.81 -9.12
N GLY A 83 1.22 5.28 -10.35
CA GLY A 83 2.01 5.71 -11.50
C GLY A 83 3.45 5.17 -11.50
N ARG A 84 3.82 4.33 -10.53
CA ARG A 84 5.11 3.63 -10.47
C ARG A 84 4.95 2.16 -10.86
N GLY A 85 5.94 1.63 -11.56
CA GLY A 85 5.96 0.22 -12.01
C GLY A 85 5.08 -0.03 -13.25
N PRO A 86 4.87 -1.30 -13.63
CA PRO A 86 4.01 -1.64 -14.76
C PRO A 86 2.56 -1.19 -14.49
N ARG A 87 1.88 -0.73 -15.54
CA ARG A 87 0.44 -0.41 -15.46
C ARG A 87 -0.34 -1.66 -15.00
N PRO A 88 -1.42 -1.51 -14.22
CA PRO A 88 -2.30 -2.63 -13.88
C PRO A 88 -3.25 -2.96 -15.05
N GLN A 89 -3.88 -4.14 -15.03
CA GLN A 89 -4.77 -4.60 -16.12
C GLN A 89 -5.94 -3.65 -16.36
N TRP A 90 -6.66 -3.25 -15.30
CA TRP A 90 -7.81 -2.33 -15.40
C TRP A 90 -7.50 -1.03 -16.16
N LEU A 91 -6.29 -0.49 -15.99
CA LEU A 91 -5.86 0.74 -16.67
C LEU A 91 -5.47 0.48 -18.12
N ARG A 92 -5.00 -0.73 -18.46
CA ARG A 92 -4.76 -1.12 -19.86
C ARG A 92 -6.07 -1.33 -20.60
N ASP A 93 -6.99 -2.08 -20.02
CA ASP A 93 -8.33 -2.29 -20.58
C ASP A 93 -9.06 -0.97 -20.81
N ALA A 94 -8.96 -0.03 -19.86
CA ALA A 94 -9.54 1.29 -20.03
C ALA A 94 -8.94 2.07 -21.20
N LEU A 95 -7.62 2.00 -21.41
CA LEU A 95 -6.94 2.65 -22.54
C LEU A 95 -7.29 1.98 -23.87
N THR A 96 -7.42 0.66 -23.91
CA THR A 96 -7.88 -0.08 -25.10
C THR A 96 -9.33 0.25 -25.43
N ALA A 97 -10.17 0.47 -24.41
CA ALA A 97 -11.55 0.93 -24.55
C ALA A 97 -11.68 2.40 -24.98
N GLY A 98 -10.57 3.08 -25.32
CA GLY A 98 -10.56 4.46 -25.79
C GLY A 98 -10.67 5.51 -24.68
N ARG A 99 -10.63 5.13 -23.40
CA ARG A 99 -10.63 6.07 -22.28
C ARG A 99 -9.24 6.63 -22.06
N SER A 100 -9.16 7.88 -21.60
CA SER A 100 -7.86 8.53 -21.37
C SER A 100 -7.33 8.21 -19.97
N ILE A 101 -6.00 8.11 -19.83
CA ILE A 101 -5.36 7.90 -18.52
C ILE A 101 -5.64 9.05 -17.53
N ASP A 102 -5.97 10.24 -18.03
CA ASP A 102 -6.21 11.41 -17.20
C ASP A 102 -7.56 11.35 -16.46
N GLU A 103 -8.56 10.67 -17.04
CA GLU A 103 -9.84 10.42 -16.37
C GLU A 103 -9.69 9.61 -15.09
N PHE A 104 -8.71 8.70 -15.06
CA PHE A 104 -8.42 7.91 -13.89
C PHE A 104 -7.57 8.67 -12.87
N ARG A 105 -7.04 9.86 -13.18
CA ARG A 105 -6.16 10.57 -12.26
C ARG A 105 -6.93 11.05 -11.02
N VAL A 106 -6.50 10.62 -9.83
CA VAL A 106 -7.11 11.05 -8.56
C VAL A 106 -6.91 12.57 -8.41
N GLY A 107 -8.00 13.32 -8.50
CA GLY A 107 -8.00 14.79 -8.51
C GLY A 107 -8.28 15.44 -9.87
N SER A 108 -8.48 14.67 -10.96
CA SER A 108 -9.00 15.20 -12.22
C SER A 108 -10.50 15.47 -12.09
N ARG A 109 -10.87 16.56 -11.39
CA ARG A 109 -12.20 17.17 -11.51
C ARG A 109 -12.20 18.08 -12.73
N LYS A 110 -12.30 17.49 -13.94
CA LYS A 110 -12.84 18.22 -15.08
C LYS A 110 -13.93 17.40 -15.75
N LYS A 111 -15.12 17.99 -15.67
CA LYS A 111 -16.32 17.69 -16.44
C LYS A 111 -15.97 17.41 -17.90
N SER A 112 -16.62 16.37 -18.40
CA SER A 112 -16.89 16.07 -19.80
C SER A 112 -17.21 17.32 -20.66
N LYS A 113 -16.65 17.33 -21.87
CA LYS A 113 -17.35 17.82 -23.07
C LYS A 113 -16.90 16.98 -24.28
N PRO A 114 -17.82 16.42 -25.08
CA PRO A 114 -17.53 15.44 -26.13
C PRO A 114 -17.18 16.10 -27.47
N VAL A 115 -16.66 15.26 -28.38
CA VAL A 115 -16.53 15.39 -29.86
C VAL A 115 -15.74 16.57 -30.45
N SER A 116 -14.61 16.22 -31.07
CA SER A 116 -14.37 16.58 -32.48
C SER A 116 -13.69 15.40 -33.15
N VAL A 117 -14.53 14.61 -33.81
CA VAL A 117 -14.15 13.79 -34.95
C VAL A 117 -13.84 14.74 -36.09
N GLU A 118 -12.63 14.72 -36.63
CA GLU A 118 -12.41 14.92 -38.06
C GLU A 118 -11.27 14.03 -38.52
N THR A 119 -11.65 13.08 -39.36
CA THR A 119 -10.83 12.23 -40.22
C THR A 119 -10.70 12.96 -41.56
N VAL A 120 -9.46 13.19 -42.02
CA VAL A 120 -9.04 13.14 -43.44
C VAL A 120 -7.55 12.74 -43.41
N SER A 121 -7.13 11.52 -43.79
CA SER A 121 -6.96 10.99 -45.16
C SER A 121 -6.33 12.02 -46.10
N GLY A 122 -5.14 11.87 -46.69
CA GLY A 122 -4.19 10.78 -46.77
C GLY A 122 -3.04 11.18 -47.72
N GLU A 123 -2.19 10.21 -48.06
CA GLU A 123 -1.23 10.18 -49.18
C GLU A 123 0.19 10.73 -48.91
N THR A 124 1.13 9.89 -48.43
CA THR A 124 2.11 8.98 -49.09
C THR A 124 3.52 9.59 -49.19
N VAL A 125 4.49 8.96 -48.51
CA VAL A 125 5.66 8.28 -49.12
C VAL A 125 6.42 7.48 -48.05
N ALA A 126 6.64 6.20 -48.34
CA ALA A 126 7.52 5.26 -47.64
C ALA A 126 8.92 5.24 -48.35
N PRO A 127 9.89 4.39 -47.97
CA PRO A 127 10.37 3.95 -46.64
C PRO A 127 11.89 4.18 -46.48
N ALA A 128 12.39 4.38 -45.26
CA ALA A 128 13.83 4.25 -44.97
C ALA A 128 14.06 3.33 -43.78
N ALA A 129 14.57 2.14 -44.10
CA ALA A 129 14.87 1.04 -43.21
C ALA A 129 15.79 1.46 -42.05
N ARG A 130 15.40 1.08 -40.82
CA ARG A 130 16.33 0.87 -39.71
C ARG A 130 16.00 -0.48 -39.04
N PRO A 131 17.00 -1.37 -38.86
CA PRO A 131 16.73 -2.76 -38.59
C PRO A 131 16.23 -3.01 -37.17
N ALA A 132 15.35 -4.00 -37.05
CA ALA A 132 14.87 -4.58 -35.81
C ALA A 132 16.05 -4.95 -34.88
N ARG A 133 16.15 -4.26 -33.74
CA ARG A 133 17.05 -4.72 -32.65
C ARG A 133 16.44 -5.94 -31.99
N LYS A 134 17.02 -7.08 -32.37
CA LYS A 134 16.87 -8.41 -31.77
C LYS A 134 16.83 -8.35 -30.24
N LYS A 135 15.96 -9.17 -29.65
CA LYS A 135 15.91 -9.51 -28.22
C LYS A 135 17.32 -9.72 -27.67
N ALA A 136 17.79 -8.79 -26.84
CA ALA A 136 18.95 -9.02 -26.01
C ALA A 136 18.52 -9.91 -24.83
N LYS A 137 18.87 -11.20 -24.90
CA LYS A 137 18.95 -12.08 -23.73
C LYS A 137 19.73 -11.34 -22.65
N ARG A 138 19.06 -10.88 -21.59
CA ARG A 138 19.77 -10.40 -20.40
C ARG A 138 20.38 -11.64 -19.75
N ALA A 139 21.69 -11.58 -19.55
CA ALA A 139 22.51 -12.59 -18.91
C ALA A 139 21.82 -13.16 -17.67
N ALA A 140 21.92 -14.47 -17.48
CA ALA A 140 21.29 -15.22 -16.41
C ALA A 140 21.49 -14.51 -15.06
N SER A 141 20.41 -13.94 -14.52
CA SER A 141 20.33 -13.58 -13.11
C SER A 141 20.68 -14.84 -12.31
N LYS A 142 21.63 -14.74 -11.39
CA LYS A 142 22.06 -15.88 -10.54
C LYS A 142 20.83 -16.34 -9.75
N ILE A 143 20.21 -17.44 -10.19
CA ILE A 143 19.06 -18.03 -9.52
C ILE A 143 19.63 -19.03 -8.52
N TYR A 144 19.23 -18.87 -7.27
CA TYR A 144 19.49 -19.83 -6.21
C TYR A 144 18.28 -20.74 -6.08
N LYS A 145 18.47 -22.05 -5.97
CA LYS A 145 17.41 -23.06 -5.79
C LYS A 145 17.80 -24.03 -4.67
N ASP A 146 16.82 -24.57 -3.96
CA ASP A 146 17.04 -25.74 -3.09
C ASP A 146 16.42 -27.01 -3.70
N ASP A 147 16.72 -28.14 -3.06
CA ASP A 147 16.18 -29.46 -3.41
C ASP A 147 14.66 -29.56 -3.20
N ALA A 148 14.10 -28.69 -2.35
CA ALA A 148 12.67 -28.57 -2.10
C ALA A 148 11.92 -27.71 -3.15
N GLY A 149 12.61 -27.27 -4.22
CA GLY A 149 12.02 -26.52 -5.34
C GLY A 149 11.81 -25.02 -5.09
N ASN A 150 12.28 -24.51 -3.96
CA ASN A 150 12.28 -23.08 -3.68
C ASN A 150 13.35 -22.38 -4.50
N SER A 151 13.08 -21.17 -5.00
CA SER A 151 14.06 -20.40 -5.76
C SER A 151 14.10 -18.92 -5.37
N TRP A 152 15.28 -18.31 -5.50
CA TRP A 152 15.54 -16.91 -5.18
C TRP A 152 16.52 -16.31 -6.17
N SER A 153 16.18 -15.18 -6.77
CA SER A 153 16.96 -14.56 -7.86
C SER A 153 18.06 -13.61 -7.39
N GLY A 154 18.39 -13.61 -6.09
CA GLY A 154 19.37 -12.69 -5.50
C GLY A 154 18.86 -11.26 -5.31
N MET A 155 17.62 -10.96 -5.72
CA MET A 155 17.01 -9.64 -5.62
C MET A 155 15.98 -9.61 -4.47
N GLY A 156 16.12 -8.65 -3.57
CA GLY A 156 15.22 -8.46 -2.42
C GLY A 156 15.67 -9.18 -1.13
N PRO A 157 14.83 -9.21 -0.08
CA PRO A 157 15.20 -9.80 1.20
C PRO A 157 15.41 -11.31 1.09
N LYS A 158 16.50 -11.79 1.69
CA LYS A 158 16.88 -13.21 1.68
C LYS A 158 15.79 -14.10 2.29
N PRO A 159 15.25 -15.10 1.58
CA PRO A 159 14.17 -15.95 2.09
C PRO A 159 14.64 -16.89 3.20
N GLY A 160 13.70 -17.37 4.02
CA GLY A 160 13.97 -18.19 5.20
C GLY A 160 14.67 -19.51 4.87
N TRP A 161 14.27 -20.18 3.79
CA TRP A 161 14.91 -21.41 3.33
C TRP A 161 16.39 -21.20 2.98
N LEU A 162 16.76 -20.07 2.36
CA LEU A 162 18.15 -19.74 2.05
C LEU A 162 18.95 -19.41 3.31
N LYS A 163 18.29 -18.89 4.37
CA LYS A 163 18.93 -18.70 5.67
C LYS A 163 19.16 -20.04 6.39
N ALA A 164 18.17 -20.93 6.36
CA ALA A 164 18.27 -22.27 6.90
C ALA A 164 19.33 -23.11 6.16
N ALA A 165 19.43 -22.98 4.83
CA ALA A 165 20.45 -23.66 4.05
C ALA A 165 21.87 -23.16 4.39
N LEU A 166 22.07 -21.84 4.55
CA LEU A 166 23.35 -21.32 5.05
C LEU A 166 23.65 -21.76 6.49
N ALA A 167 22.64 -21.85 7.35
CA ALA A 167 22.81 -22.34 8.73
C ALA A 167 23.12 -23.84 8.79
N ALA A 168 22.62 -24.62 7.82
CA ALA A 168 22.93 -26.03 7.65
C ALA A 168 24.31 -26.29 7.02
N GLY A 169 25.12 -25.24 6.81
CA GLY A 169 26.48 -25.35 6.27
C GLY A 169 26.57 -25.36 4.74
N LYS A 170 25.44 -25.23 4.02
CA LYS A 170 25.45 -25.10 2.55
C LYS A 170 25.84 -23.68 2.17
N THR A 171 26.73 -23.52 1.19
CA THR A 171 27.13 -22.19 0.71
C THR A 171 26.13 -21.66 -0.31
N LEU A 172 26.13 -20.34 -0.51
CA LEU A 172 25.27 -19.70 -1.50
C LEU A 172 25.59 -20.19 -2.92
N GLU A 173 26.84 -20.63 -3.13
CA GLU A 173 27.39 -21.23 -4.33
C GLU A 173 26.80 -22.62 -4.61
N ASP A 174 26.60 -23.44 -3.58
CA ASP A 174 25.98 -24.78 -3.67
C ASP A 174 24.51 -24.70 -4.10
N LEU A 175 23.85 -23.61 -3.71
CA LEU A 175 22.44 -23.37 -3.99
C LEU A 175 22.25 -22.65 -5.33
N ARG A 176 23.28 -22.41 -6.15
CA ARG A 176 23.14 -21.75 -7.46
C ARG A 176 22.70 -22.77 -8.51
N GLY A 177 21.63 -22.48 -9.26
CA GLY A 177 21.14 -23.30 -10.37
C GLY A 177 20.74 -22.51 -11.60
#